data_AF-A0A356M7P7-F1
#
_entry.id   AF-A0A356M7P7-F1
#
_cell.length_a   1.000
_cell.length_b   1.000
_cell.length_c   1.000
_cell.angle_alpha   90.00
_cell.angle_beta   90.00
_cell.angle_gamma   90.00
#
_symmetry.space_group_name_H-M   'P 1'
#
loop_
_entity.id
_entity.type
_entity.pdbx_description
1 polymer ?
#
loop_
_entity_poly.entity_id
_entity_poly.type
_entity_poly.pdbx_seq_one_letter_code
_entity_poly.pdbx_strand_id
1 'polypeptide(L)'
;MSADMDKLIETVKDDYDLVFFDTPPAGVVTDAAVLAAKLSGTVLVVRYGKADKRQLQHVVSQLKQVKANLLGFIFNGINAQANDDGYYHSEYYDTSNGYRTKL
;
A
#
# COMPACT_ATOMS: atom_id res chain seq x y z
N MET A 1 -9.00 18.21 -10.65
CA MET A 1 -7.59 18.46 -11.00
C MET A 1 -7.54 19.50 -12.12
N SER A 2 -6.59 20.43 -12.12
CA SER A 2 -6.43 21.39 -13.22
C SER A 2 -5.67 20.76 -14.40
N ALA A 3 -5.74 21.41 -15.57
CA ALA A 3 -4.96 21.04 -16.74
C ALA A 3 -3.44 21.04 -16.46
N ASP A 4 -2.99 21.79 -15.46
CA ASP A 4 -1.58 21.87 -15.09
C ASP A 4 -1.06 20.57 -14.48
N MET A 5 -1.88 19.86 -13.69
CA MET A 5 -1.49 18.57 -13.12
C MET A 5 -1.37 17.50 -14.21
N ASP A 6 -2.30 17.49 -15.17
CA ASP A 6 -2.23 16.56 -16.29
C ASP A 6 -0.96 16.80 -17.12
N LYS A 7 -0.62 18.08 -17.36
CA LYS A 7 0.63 18.45 -18.02
C LYS A 7 1.87 18.04 -17.21
N LEU A 8 1.84 18.20 -15.89
CA LEU A 8 2.93 17.79 -15.02
C LEU A 8 3.17 16.28 -15.11
N ILE A 9 2.11 15.47 -15.03
CA ILE A 9 2.20 14.01 -15.11
C ILE A 9 2.85 13.59 -16.44
N GLU A 10 2.43 14.16 -17.57
CA GLU A 10 3.04 13.84 -18.87
C GLU A 10 4.51 14.28 -18.94
N THR A 11 4.84 15.46 -18.41
CA THR A 11 6.22 15.97 -18.45
C THR A 11 7.18 15.08 -17.64
N VAL A 12 6.83 14.76 -16.40
CA VAL A 12 7.72 13.96 -15.54
C VAL A 12 7.83 12.51 -15.99
N LYS A 13 6.88 12.03 -16.80
CA LYS A 13 6.90 10.68 -17.34
C LYS A 13 7.95 10.51 -18.44
N ASP A 14 8.26 11.57 -19.19
CA ASP A 14 9.31 11.55 -20.22
C ASP A 14 10.71 11.76 -19.63
N ASP A 15 10.80 12.47 -18.50
CA ASP A 15 12.07 12.86 -17.88
C ASP A 15 12.63 11.85 -16.86
N TYR A 16 11.79 10.96 -16.32
CA TYR A 16 12.16 10.04 -15.23
C TYR A 16 11.68 8.61 -15.48
N ASP A 17 12.50 7.63 -15.11
CA ASP A 17 12.14 6.20 -15.21
C ASP A 17 11.02 5.79 -14.24
N LEU A 18 10.96 6.44 -13.07
CA LEU A 18 9.98 6.17 -12.02
C LEU A 18 9.67 7.43 -11.22
N VAL A 19 8.38 7.72 -11.07
CA VAL A 19 7.88 8.88 -10.32
C VAL A 19 6.91 8.41 -9.25
N PHE A 20 7.14 8.85 -8.01
CA PHE A 20 6.21 8.63 -6.90
C PHE A 20 5.40 9.89 -6.64
N PHE A 21 4.08 9.72 -6.60
CA PHE A 21 3.15 10.78 -6.21
C PHE A 21 2.63 10.50 -4.81
N ASP A 22 2.93 11.41 -3.88
CA ASP A 22 2.36 11.37 -2.53
C ASP A 22 1.01 12.10 -2.51
N THR A 23 0.07 11.60 -1.71
CA THR A 23 -1.30 12.11 -1.65
C THR A 23 -1.79 12.22 -0.21
N PRO A 24 -2.72 13.14 0.10
CA PRO A 24 -3.41 13.15 1.38
C PRO A 24 -4.12 11.81 1.66
N PRO A 25 -4.50 11.52 2.93
CA PRO A 25 -5.17 10.28 3.27
C PRO A 25 -6.41 10.00 2.40
N ALA A 26 -6.38 8.89 1.66
CA ALA A 26 -7.40 8.55 0.67
C ALA A 26 -8.82 8.37 1.24
N GLY A 27 -8.96 8.13 2.55
CA GLY A 27 -10.27 8.02 3.21
C GLY A 27 -10.91 9.35 3.61
N VAL A 28 -10.17 10.45 3.51
CA VAL A 28 -10.63 11.78 3.97
C VAL A 28 -10.78 12.74 2.78
N VAL A 29 -9.95 12.60 1.75
CA VAL A 29 -9.88 13.54 0.63
C VAL A 29 -9.97 12.80 -0.70
N THR A 30 -10.70 13.39 -1.64
CA THR A 30 -10.94 12.85 -3.00
C THR A 30 -9.72 12.90 -3.91
N ASP A 31 -8.72 13.71 -3.59
CA ASP A 31 -7.56 13.99 -4.44
C ASP A 31 -6.75 12.73 -4.75
N ALA A 32 -6.61 11.84 -3.76
CA ALA A 32 -5.93 10.57 -3.92
C ALA A 32 -6.61 9.70 -4.99
N ALA A 33 -7.95 9.63 -5.00
CA ALA A 33 -8.71 8.86 -5.98
C ALA A 33 -8.61 9.45 -7.39
N VAL A 34 -8.71 10.78 -7.50
CA VAL A 34 -8.59 11.48 -8.80
C VAL A 34 -7.21 11.30 -9.41
N LEU A 35 -6.15 11.40 -8.60
CA LEU A 35 -4.79 11.16 -9.08
C LEU A 35 -4.57 9.70 -9.45
N ALA A 36 -4.99 8.77 -8.59
CA ALA A 36 -4.84 7.33 -8.80
C ALA A 36 -5.48 6.82 -10.12
N ALA A 37 -6.55 7.47 -10.60
CA ALA A 37 -7.17 7.15 -11.88
C ALA A 37 -6.30 7.47 -13.12
N LYS A 38 -5.27 8.32 -12.96
CA LYS A 38 -4.37 8.75 -14.04
C LYS A 38 -2.99 8.09 -13.97
N LEU A 39 -2.65 7.47 -12.83
CA LEU A 39 -1.35 6.84 -12.61
C LEU A 39 -1.34 5.40 -13.10
N SER A 40 -0.16 4.93 -13.49
CA SER A 40 0.06 3.55 -13.96
C SER A 40 -0.14 2.52 -12.85
N GLY A 41 -0.04 2.92 -11.58
CA GLY A 41 -0.21 2.06 -10.43
C GLY A 41 -0.43 2.86 -9.16
N THR A 42 -1.13 2.29 -8.20
CA THR A 42 -1.39 2.86 -6.88
C THR A 42 -1.13 1.82 -5.81
N VAL A 43 -0.45 2.22 -4.73
CA VAL A 43 -0.23 1.38 -3.55
C VAL A 43 -0.90 2.04 -2.36
N LEU A 44 -1.72 1.27 -1.64
CA LEU A 44 -2.40 1.77 -0.45
C LEU A 44 -1.58 1.51 0.81
N VAL A 45 -1.13 2.57 1.48
CA VAL A 45 -0.41 2.44 2.76
C VAL A 45 -1.42 2.42 3.91
N VAL A 46 -1.36 1.36 4.73
CA VAL A 46 -2.28 1.12 5.85
C VAL A 46 -1.48 1.06 7.14
N ARG A 47 -1.77 1.95 8.10
CA ARG A 47 -1.11 1.91 9.41
C ARG A 47 -1.69 0.80 10.28
N TYR A 48 -0.83 -0.11 10.73
CA TYR A 48 -1.19 -1.21 11.63
C TYR A 48 -1.84 -0.68 12.92
N GLY A 49 -2.93 -1.32 13.34
CA GLY A 49 -3.67 -0.99 14.56
C GLY A 49 -4.36 0.38 14.59
N LYS A 50 -4.38 1.12 13.47
CA LYS A 50 -4.98 2.47 13.39
C LYS A 50 -6.13 2.58 12.38
N ALA A 51 -6.07 1.85 11.27
CA ALA A 51 -7.12 1.85 10.27
C ALA A 51 -8.20 0.80 10.58
N ASP A 52 -9.46 1.22 10.60
CA ASP A 52 -10.59 0.29 10.73
C ASP A 52 -10.89 -0.41 9.39
N LYS A 53 -11.34 -1.67 9.46
CA LYS A 53 -11.65 -2.48 8.28
C LYS A 53 -12.72 -1.84 7.38
N ARG A 54 -13.75 -1.19 7.94
CA ARG A 54 -14.80 -0.54 7.14
C ARG A 54 -14.26 0.68 6.42
N GLN A 55 -13.41 1.47 7.08
CA GLN A 55 -12.75 2.61 6.44
C GLN A 55 -11.87 2.14 5.27
N LEU A 56 -11.11 1.06 5.46
CA LEU A 56 -10.28 0.50 4.40
C LEU A 56 -11.11 0.00 3.22
N GLN A 57 -12.23 -0.69 3.48
CA GLN A 57 -13.17 -1.13 2.45
C GLN A 57 -13.76 0.05 1.66
N HIS A 58 -14.09 1.14 2.34
CA HIS A 58 -14.59 2.34 1.70
C HIS A 58 -13.55 2.95 0.74
N VAL A 59 -12.31 3.11 1.19
CA VAL A 59 -11.20 3.62 0.36
C VAL A 59 -10.98 2.73 -0.86
N VAL A 60 -10.92 1.41 -0.68
CA VAL A 60 -10.76 0.47 -1.79
C VAL A 60 -11.93 0.58 -2.78
N SER A 61 -13.16 0.77 -2.30
CA SER A 61 -14.32 0.99 -3.16
C SER A 61 -14.20 2.27 -3.99
N GLN A 62 -13.74 3.37 -3.39
CA GLN A 62 -13.54 4.64 -4.10
C GLN A 62 -12.48 4.51 -5.19
N LEU A 63 -11.34 3.88 -4.88
CA LEU A 63 -10.28 3.62 -5.85
C LEU A 63 -10.77 2.74 -7.01
N LYS A 64 -11.59 1.72 -6.72
CA LYS A 64 -12.23 0.90 -7.77
C LYS A 64 -13.21 1.68 -8.63
N GLN A 65 -14.01 2.57 -8.02
CA GLN A 65 -15.01 3.36 -8.73
C GLN A 65 -14.38 4.28 -9.78
N VAL A 66 -13.21 4.85 -9.46
CA VAL A 66 -12.42 5.67 -10.39
C VAL A 66 -11.50 4.85 -11.30
N LYS A 67 -11.59 3.51 -11.25
CA LYS A 67 -10.79 2.56 -12.03
C LYS A 67 -9.27 2.73 -11.81
N ALA A 68 -8.86 3.12 -10.61
CA ALA A 68 -7.44 3.16 -10.26
C ALA A 68 -6.82 1.75 -10.33
N ASN A 69 -5.59 1.68 -10.84
CA ASN A 69 -4.82 0.43 -10.87
C ASN A 69 -4.20 0.15 -9.49
N LEU A 70 -4.99 -0.42 -8.57
CA LEU A 70 -4.51 -0.78 -7.23
C LEU A 70 -3.60 -2.01 -7.30
N LEU A 71 -2.28 -1.78 -7.16
CA LEU A 71 -1.25 -2.83 -7.21
C LEU A 71 -1.24 -3.69 -5.95
N GLY A 72 -1.65 -3.12 -4.82
CA GLY A 72 -1.64 -3.80 -3.52
C GLY A 72 -1.65 -2.82 -2.36
N PHE A 73 -1.27 -3.32 -1.18
CA PHE A 73 -1.22 -2.54 0.05
C PHE A 73 0.08 -2.79 0.83
N ILE A 74 0.52 -1.77 1.57
CA ILE A 74 1.65 -1.84 2.50
C ILE A 74 1.09 -1.69 3.91
N PHE A 75 1.25 -2.71 4.75
CA PHE A 75 1.03 -2.56 6.19
C PHE A 75 2.26 -1.90 6.83
N ASN A 76 2.08 -0.68 7.33
CA ASN A 76 3.15 0.12 7.92
C ASN A 76 3.01 0.20 9.44
N GLY A 77 4.13 0.32 10.15
CA GLY A 77 4.16 0.53 11.60
C GLY A 77 3.83 -0.71 12.43
N ILE A 78 4.09 -1.90 11.90
CA ILE A 78 4.04 -3.15 12.67
C ILE A 78 5.20 -3.12 13.68
N ASN A 79 4.89 -3.22 14.98
CA ASN A 79 5.91 -3.45 15.99
C ASN A 79 6.07 -4.97 16.16
N ALA A 80 7.08 -5.54 15.50
CA ALA A 80 7.34 -6.98 15.57
C ALA A 80 7.78 -7.44 16.96
N GLN A 81 8.39 -6.56 17.77
CA GLN A 81 8.90 -6.89 19.10
C GLN A 81 7.82 -6.82 20.19
N ALA A 82 6.78 -5.98 20.01
CA ALA A 82 5.67 -5.91 20.96
C ALA A 82 4.69 -7.09 20.86
N ASN A 83 4.84 -7.97 19.86
CA ASN A 83 4.01 -9.16 19.69
C ASN A 83 4.67 -10.44 20.26
N ASP A 84 5.79 -10.31 20.99
CA ASP A 84 6.48 -11.44 21.64
C ASP A 84 5.81 -11.85 22.98
N ASP A 85 4.91 -11.01 23.52
CA ASP A 85 4.05 -11.36 24.66
C ASP A 85 2.70 -11.91 24.16
N GLY A 86 2.74 -13.12 23.60
CA GLY A 86 1.56 -14.00 23.55
C GLY A 86 0.96 -14.27 22.16
N TYR A 87 1.07 -15.54 21.75
CA TYR A 87 0.12 -16.26 20.87
C TYR A 87 0.30 -16.25 19.35
N TYR A 88 1.47 -15.93 18.77
CA TYR A 88 1.69 -16.14 17.32
C TYR A 88 3.00 -16.85 16.98
N HIS A 89 3.31 -17.95 17.67
CA HIS A 89 4.39 -18.86 17.27
C HIS A 89 3.88 -20.29 17.01
N SER A 90 2.91 -20.43 16.10
CA SER A 90 2.55 -21.72 15.54
C SER A 90 2.22 -21.53 14.07
N GLU A 91 2.76 -22.41 13.23
CA GLU A 91 2.47 -22.53 11.79
C GLU A 91 3.09 -21.46 10.89
N TYR A 92 4.42 -21.40 10.75
CA TYR A 92 5.06 -21.06 9.46
C TYR A 92 6.57 -21.32 9.47
N TYR A 93 7.01 -22.50 9.92
CA TYR A 93 8.32 -23.05 9.55
C TYR A 93 8.25 -24.59 9.59
N ASP A 94 7.58 -25.17 8.60
CA ASP A 94 7.88 -26.53 8.18
C ASP A 94 8.44 -26.47 6.75
N THR A 95 9.45 -27.30 6.50
CA THR A 95 10.15 -27.54 5.24
C THR A 95 11.31 -26.61 4.88
N SER A 96 12.46 -26.78 5.54
CA SER A 96 13.77 -26.91 4.85
C SER A 96 14.94 -26.95 5.84
N ASN A 97 15.38 -28.15 6.21
CA ASN A 97 16.73 -28.62 5.87
C ASN A 97 17.08 -29.89 6.63
N GLY A 98 17.22 -30.97 5.86
CA GLY A 98 18.03 -32.09 6.26
C GLY A 98 19.50 -31.68 6.41
N TYR A 99 20.24 -32.62 7.02
CA TYR A 99 21.69 -32.70 7.19
C TYR A 99 22.29 -32.25 8.54
N ARG A 100 22.40 -33.25 9.44
CA ARG A 100 23.66 -33.86 9.91
C ARG A 100 24.53 -33.16 10.99
N THR A 101 24.61 -33.90 12.12
CA THR A 101 25.78 -34.29 12.97
C THR A 101 26.30 -33.42 14.12
N LYS A 102 26.37 -34.07 15.31
CA LYS A 102 27.40 -34.07 16.39
C LYS A 102 27.79 -32.71 17.00
N LEU A 103 27.87 -32.52 18.32
CA LEU A 103 28.21 -33.41 19.45
C LEU A 103 27.21 -33.23 20.61
#